data_AF-A0A4U8UF53-F1
#
_entry.id   AF-A0A4U8UF53-F1
#
_cell.length_a   1.000
_cell.length_b   1.000
_cell.length_c   1.000
_cell.angle_alpha   90.00
_cell.angle_beta   90.00
_cell.angle_gamma   90.00
#
_symmetry.space_group_name_H-M   'P 1'
#
loop_
_entity.id
_entity.type
_entity.pdbx_description
1 polymer ?
#
loop_
_entity_poly.entity_id
_entity_poly.type
_entity_poly.pdbx_seq_one_letter_code
_entity_poly.pdbx_strand_id
1 'polypeptide(L)'
;MALSTCIGLSLTTILGFLPFIFGNVELKFSRIFFKLKTLVNIFYNGSSKFLGNISGSILTIFANLLLLKLSREIGVETLSVILYIDTFIVAFTIFIFLASPFWFL
;
A
#
# COMPACT_ATOMS: atom_id res chain seq x y z
N MET A 1 -13.31 -11.56 10.92
CA MET A 1 -12.34 -10.63 10.28
C MET A 1 -12.47 -10.64 8.75
N ALA A 2 -12.31 -11.78 8.07
CA ALA A 2 -12.33 -11.85 6.60
C ALA A 2 -13.56 -11.18 5.94
N LEU A 3 -14.78 -11.43 6.42
CA LEU A 3 -15.99 -10.82 5.85
C LEU A 3 -15.99 -9.28 5.96
N SER A 4 -15.57 -8.75 7.11
CA SER A 4 -15.50 -7.30 7.33
C SER A 4 -14.48 -6.65 6.39
N THR A 5 -13.31 -7.28 6.18
CA THR A 5 -12.32 -6.80 5.22
C THR A 5 -12.86 -6.84 3.80
N CYS A 6 -13.54 -7.91 3.39
CA CYS A 6 -14.15 -8.00 2.07
C CYS A 6 -15.21 -6.92 1.84
N ILE A 7 -16.07 -6.65 2.84
CA ILE A 7 -17.08 -5.59 2.77
C ILE A 7 -16.42 -4.21 2.72
N GLY A 8 -15.37 -3.97 3.51
CA GLY A 8 -14.63 -2.71 3.45
C GLY A 8 -14.03 -2.46 2.07
N LEU A 9 -13.35 -3.47 1.50
CA LEU A 9 -12.76 -3.37 0.18
C LEU A 9 -13.81 -3.18 -0.93
N SER A 10 -14.93 -3.90 -0.87
CA SER A 10 -16.00 -3.74 -1.85
C SER A 10 -16.65 -2.36 -1.75
N LEU A 11 -16.92 -1.87 -0.55
CA LEU A 11 -17.48 -0.54 -0.32
C LEU A 11 -16.53 0.55 -0.79
N THR A 12 -15.24 0.49 -0.44
CA THR A 12 -14.23 1.45 -0.91
C THR A 12 -14.09 1.42 -2.42
N THR A 13 -14.19 0.24 -3.05
CA THR A 13 -14.16 0.12 -4.51
C THR A 13 -15.37 0.81 -5.15
N ILE A 14 -16.58 0.58 -4.62
CA ILE A 14 -17.80 1.26 -5.09
C ILE A 14 -17.63 2.78 -4.93
N LEU A 15 -17.19 3.23 -3.76
CA LEU A 15 -16.96 4.65 -3.46
C LEU A 15 -15.91 5.29 -4.39
N GLY A 16 -14.81 4.58 -4.67
CA GLY A 16 -13.77 5.04 -5.58
C GLY A 16 -14.23 5.18 -7.03
N PHE A 17 -15.27 4.45 -7.42
CA PHE A 17 -15.88 4.59 -8.76
C PHE A 17 -16.89 5.73 -8.88
N LEU A 18 -17.44 6.27 -7.78
CA LEU A 18 -18.38 7.41 -7.83
C LEU A 18 -17.87 8.60 -8.67
N PRO A 19 -16.63 9.10 -8.54
CA PRO A 19 -16.17 10.25 -9.33
C PRO A 19 -16.10 9.96 -10.83
N PHE A 20 -15.93 8.70 -11.23
CA PHE A 20 -15.92 8.30 -12.65
C PHE A 20 -17.33 8.20 -13.25
N ILE A 21 -18.36 8.00 -12.41
CA ILE A 21 -19.77 7.90 -12.83
C ILE A 21 -20.45 9.28 -12.80
N PHE A 22 -20.25 10.04 -11.73
CA PHE A 22 -20.95 11.31 -11.48
C PHE A 22 -20.08 12.55 -11.72
N GLY A 23 -18.76 12.42 -11.75
CA GLY A 23 -17.83 13.53 -11.93
C GLY A 23 -17.38 13.73 -13.37
N ASN A 24 -16.95 14.95 -13.70
CA ASN A 24 -16.37 15.27 -15.01
C ASN A 24 -14.85 15.06 -14.97
N VAL A 25 -14.43 13.80 -14.81
CA VAL A 25 -13.01 13.40 -14.77
C VAL A 25 -12.45 13.20 -16.17
N GLU A 26 -11.15 13.47 -16.36
CA GLU A 26 -10.47 13.32 -17.66
C GLU A 26 -10.49 11.88 -18.19
N LEU A 27 -10.52 10.90 -17.27
CA LEU A 27 -10.55 9.48 -17.58
C LEU A 27 -11.99 8.96 -17.53
N LYS A 28 -12.60 8.77 -18.69
CA LYS A 28 -13.93 8.18 -18.82
C LYS A 28 -13.83 6.68 -19.08
N PHE A 29 -14.85 5.92 -18.66
CA PHE A 29 -15.00 4.53 -19.06
C PHE A 29 -15.23 4.45 -20.58
N SER A 30 -14.13 4.29 -21.32
CA SER A 30 -14.10 4.18 -22.78
C SER A 30 -13.76 2.75 -23.19
N ARG A 31 -13.88 2.46 -24.50
CA ARG A 31 -13.51 1.17 -25.07
C ARG A 31 -12.04 0.89 -24.77
N ILE A 32 -11.77 -0.22 -24.09
CA ILE A 32 -10.43 -0.61 -23.68
C ILE A 32 -9.61 -0.95 -24.93
N PHE A 33 -8.68 -0.07 -25.30
CA PHE A 33 -7.68 -0.34 -26.33
C PHE A 33 -6.41 -0.87 -25.68
N PHE A 34 -6.21 -2.19 -25.71
CA PHE A 34 -5.01 -2.83 -25.18
C PHE A 34 -3.78 -2.51 -26.04
N LYS A 35 -3.09 -1.42 -25.73
CA LYS A 35 -1.77 -1.12 -26.28
C LYS A 35 -0.72 -1.82 -25.44
N LEU A 36 -0.08 -2.87 -25.98
CA LEU A 36 0.98 -3.61 -25.30
C LEU A 36 2.11 -2.70 -24.78
N LYS A 37 2.47 -1.65 -25.53
CA LYS A 37 3.44 -0.63 -25.08
C LYS A 37 3.03 0.04 -23.78
N THR A 38 1.75 0.38 -23.63
CA THR A 38 1.22 1.00 -22.40
C THR A 38 1.23 0.01 -21.24
N LEU A 39 0.84 -1.25 -21.47
CA LEU A 39 0.90 -2.29 -20.45
C LEU A 39 2.33 -2.49 -19.93
N VAL A 40 3.31 -2.64 -20.83
CA VAL A 40 4.72 -2.80 -20.44
C VAL A 40 5.21 -1.59 -19.64
N ASN A 41 4.81 -0.37 -20.03
CA ASN A 41 5.18 0.83 -19.27
C ASN A 41 4.55 0.85 -17.86
N ILE A 42 3.30 0.40 -17.71
CA ILE A 42 2.66 0.26 -16.39
C ILE A 42 3.42 -0.76 -15.53
N PHE A 43 3.73 -1.94 -16.10
CA PHE A 43 4.50 -2.96 -15.40
C PHE A 43 5.88 -2.45 -15.01
N TYR A 44 6.61 -1.79 -15.91
CA TYR A 44 7.94 -1.27 -15.62
C TYR A 44 7.91 -0.27 -14.44
N ASN A 45 7.01 0.73 -14.50
CA ASN A 45 6.88 1.75 -13.44
C ASN A 45 6.34 1.18 -12.11
N GLY A 46 5.45 0.19 -12.17
CA GLY A 46 4.87 -0.46 -10.99
C GLY A 46 5.77 -1.53 -10.36
N SER A 47 6.61 -2.19 -11.16
CA SER A 47 7.42 -3.34 -10.75
C SER A 47 8.35 -3.01 -9.60
N SER A 48 8.96 -1.83 -9.57
CA SER A 48 9.86 -1.42 -8.50
C SER A 48 9.16 -1.38 -7.14
N LYS A 49 7.92 -0.84 -7.07
CA LYS A 49 7.11 -0.83 -5.84
C LYS A 49 6.67 -2.23 -5.45
N PHE A 50 6.23 -3.04 -6.41
CA PHE A 50 5.84 -4.42 -6.16
C PHE A 50 7.02 -5.26 -5.63
N LEU A 51 8.16 -5.21 -6.30
CA LEU A 51 9.37 -5.94 -5.90
C LEU A 51 9.93 -5.43 -4.57
N GLY A 52 9.85 -4.13 -4.29
CA GLY A 52 10.18 -3.58 -2.98
C GLY A 52 9.32 -4.19 -1.87
N ASN A 53 8.02 -4.34 -2.11
CA ASN A 53 7.10 -4.95 -1.15
C ASN A 53 7.37 -6.45 -0.95
N ILE A 54 7.69 -7.19 -2.03
CA ILE A 54 8.11 -8.59 -1.96
C ILE A 54 9.42 -8.74 -1.19
N SER A 55 10.42 -7.90 -1.49
CA SER A 55 11.70 -7.88 -0.80
C SER A 55 11.54 -7.61 0.69
N GLY A 56 10.72 -6.62 1.05
CA GLY A 56 10.39 -6.31 2.44
C GLY A 56 9.72 -7.48 3.14
N SER A 57 8.77 -8.13 2.49
CA SER A 57 8.06 -9.30 3.04
C SER A 57 9.01 -10.48 3.28
N ILE A 58 9.89 -10.76 2.32
CA ILE A 58 10.92 -11.80 2.46
C ILE A 58 11.84 -11.48 3.64
N LEU A 59 12.33 -10.24 3.74
CA LEU A 59 13.19 -9.81 4.85
C LEU A 59 12.50 -9.98 6.20
N THR A 60 11.22 -9.61 6.31
CA THR A 60 10.44 -9.79 7.54
C THR A 60 10.26 -11.26 7.91
N ILE A 61 10.03 -12.16 6.93
CA ILE A 61 9.99 -13.61 7.17
C ILE A 61 11.33 -14.10 7.71
N PHE A 62 12.44 -13.71 7.09
CA PHE A 62 13.78 -14.08 7.57
C PHE A 62 14.08 -13.53 8.97
N ALA A 63 13.73 -12.26 9.23
CA ALA A 63 13.89 -11.64 10.54
C ALA A 63 13.11 -12.41 11.62
N ASN A 64 11.84 -12.74 11.36
CA ASN A 64 11.03 -13.54 12.27
C ASN A 64 11.63 -14.94 12.52
N LEU A 65 12.12 -15.61 11.47
CA LEU A 65 12.78 -16.92 11.62
C LEU A 65 14.05 -16.84 12.48
N LEU A 66 14.86 -15.79 12.30
CA LEU A 66 16.05 -15.56 13.12
C LEU A 66 15.69 -15.27 14.57
N LEU A 67 14.68 -14.41 14.81
CA LEU A 67 14.22 -14.07 16.14
C LEU A 67 13.61 -15.25 16.88
N LEU A 68 12.85 -16.12 16.18
CA LEU A 68 12.36 -17.37 16.75
C LEU A 68 13.50 -18.27 17.23
N LYS A 69 14.63 -18.30 16.51
CA LYS A 69 15.80 -19.10 16.90
C LYS A 69 16.60 -18.48 18.06
N LEU A 70 16.73 -17.16 18.09
CA LEU A 70 17.57 -16.44 19.05
C LEU A 70 16.83 -16.13 20.37
N SER A 71 15.63 -15.58 20.25
CA SER A 71 14.85 -14.99 21.34
C SER A 71 13.45 -15.62 21.50
N ARG A 72 13.15 -16.67 20.73
CA ARG A 72 11.85 -17.37 20.71
C ARG A 72 10.70 -16.38 20.42
N GLU A 73 9.55 -16.60 21.04
CA GLU A 73 8.31 -15.86 20.79
C GLU A 73 8.44 -14.36 21.09
N ILE A 74 9.09 -13.99 22.20
CA ILE A 74 9.26 -12.60 22.65
C ILE A 74 9.95 -11.74 21.57
N GLY A 75 10.92 -12.31 20.85
CA GLY A 75 11.61 -11.61 19.76
C GLY A 75 10.68 -11.19 18.62
N VAL A 76 9.80 -12.11 18.19
CA VAL A 76 8.84 -11.87 17.09
C VAL A 76 7.76 -10.86 17.49
N GLU A 77 7.28 -10.95 18.73
CA GLU A 77 6.29 -10.01 19.27
C GLU A 77 6.87 -8.59 19.33
N THR A 78 8.11 -8.47 19.82
CA THR A 78 8.80 -7.17 19.91
C THR A 78 9.04 -6.58 18.52
N LEU A 79 9.47 -7.38 17.54
CA LEU A 79 9.62 -6.91 16.16
C LEU A 79 8.31 -6.37 15.58
N SER A 80 7.20 -7.07 15.83
CA SER A 80 5.88 -6.65 15.33
C SER A 80 5.46 -5.29 15.89
N VAL A 81 5.67 -5.05 17.19
CA VAL A 81 5.41 -3.74 17.81
C VAL A 81 6.32 -2.66 17.23
N ILE A 82 7.60 -2.95 17.03
CA ILE A 82 8.55 -1.99 16.44
C ILE A 82 8.13 -1.61 15.01
N LEU A 83 7.79 -2.58 14.16
CA LEU A 83 7.35 -2.32 12.78
C LEU A 83 6.02 -1.56 12.72
N TYR A 84 5.12 -1.81 13.68
CA TYR A 84 3.87 -1.06 13.81
C TYR A 84 4.15 0.41 14.15
N ILE A 85 5.04 0.68 15.10
CA ILE A 85 5.45 2.04 15.47
C ILE A 85 6.14 2.75 14.30
N ASP A 86 7.04 2.07 13.59
CA ASP A 86 7.71 2.63 12.41
C ASP A 86 6.70 3.09 11.35
N THR A 87 5.75 2.22 11.01
CA THR A 87 4.70 2.53 10.03
C THR A 87 3.82 3.70 10.49
N PHE A 88 3.49 3.76 11.78
CA PHE A 88 2.73 4.85 12.37
C PHE A 88 3.47 6.19 12.27
N ILE A 89 4.77 6.21 12.60
CA ILE A 89 5.61 7.41 12.51
C ILE A 89 5.67 7.92 11.07
N VAL A 90 5.90 7.03 10.09
CA VAL A 90 5.92 7.41 8.66
C VAL A 90 4.58 8.04 8.24
N ALA A 91 3.46 7.41 8.59
CA ALA A 91 2.14 7.94 8.27
C ALA A 91 1.88 9.30 8.93
N PHE A 92 2.30 9.45 10.19
CA PHE A 92 2.18 10.70 10.93
C PHE A 92 3.05 11.82 10.34
N THR A 93 4.28 11.50 9.92
CA THR A 93 5.16 12.45 9.22
C THR A 93 4.54 12.90 7.90
N ILE A 94 3.97 11.99 7.11
CA ILE A 94 3.28 12.33 5.86
C ILE A 94 2.07 13.22 6.13
N PHE A 95 1.29 12.91 7.17
CA PHE A 95 0.14 13.73 7.58
C PHE A 95 0.57 15.15 7.96
N ILE A 96 1.60 15.32 8.79
CA ILE A 96 2.14 16.63 9.15
C ILE A 96 2.61 17.38 7.90
N PHE A 97 3.34 16.70 7.00
CA PHE A 97 3.83 17.30 5.77
C PHE A 97 2.68 17.81 4.88
N LEU A 98 1.62 17.01 4.70
CA LEU A 98 0.43 17.41 3.96
C LEU A 98 -0.38 18.52 4.64
N ALA A 99 -0.37 18.58 5.98
CA ALA A 99 -1.02 19.64 6.74
C ALA A 99 -0.22 20.96 6.76
N SER A 100 1.06 20.93 6.38
CA SER A 100 1.88 22.13 6.34
C SER A 100 1.46 23.04 5.16
N PRO A 101 1.31 24.36 5.38
CA PRO A 101 0.89 25.29 4.32
C PRO A 101 1.96 25.51 3.24
N PHE A 102 3.12 24.84 3.34
CA PHE A 102 4.23 24.93 2.40
C PHE A 102 3.87 24.44 0.98
N TRP A 103 2.81 23.63 0.83
CA TRP A 103 2.33 23.15 -0.47
C TRP A 103 1.50 24.18 -1.26
N PHE A 104 1.09 25.29 -0.63
CA PHE A 104 0.25 26.33 -1.23
C PHE A 104 1.03 27.60 -1.64
N LEU A 105 2.36 27.63 -1.41
CA LEU A 105 3.26 28.72 -1.79
C LEU A 105 4.19 28.29 -2.94
#